data_AF-D8J608-F1
#
_entry.id   AF-D8J608-F1
#
_cell.length_a   1.000
_cell.length_b   1.000
_cell.length_c   1.000
_cell.angle_alpha   90.00
_cell.angle_beta   90.00
_cell.angle_gamma   90.00
#
_symmetry.space_group_name_H-M   'P 1'
#
loop_
_entity.id
_entity.type
_entity.pdbx_description
1 polymer ?
#
loop_
_entity_poly.entity_id
_entity_poly.type
_entity_poly.pdbx_seq_one_letter_code
_entity_poly.pdbx_strand_id
1 'polypeptide(L)'
;MVLDALLTFVASGLVIGLGFCLTLHIAARYVLGDVPIKNALAGLVPAVIVFGLTLAGQPLPAAALAIVAELIVIGSIYDVSYRISGLITIVHFTVSFLLGFALQNLLALLGTAPT
;
A
#
# COMPACT_ATOMS: atom_id res chain seq x y z
N MET A 1 -7.01 -3.08 27.79
CA MET A 1 -5.60 -3.29 27.36
C MET A 1 -5.47 -4.28 26.21
N VAL A 2 -5.83 -5.57 26.35
CA VAL A 2 -5.70 -6.56 25.25
C VAL A 2 -6.66 -6.26 24.08
N LEU A 3 -7.92 -5.93 24.38
CA LEU A 3 -8.92 -5.57 23.36
C LEU A 3 -8.50 -4.32 22.57
N ASP A 4 -8.02 -3.28 23.25
CA ASP A 4 -7.60 -2.02 22.63
C ASP A 4 -6.39 -2.21 21.70
N ALA A 5 -5.43 -3.05 22.13
CA ALA A 5 -4.28 -3.41 21.30
C ALA A 5 -4.71 -4.18 20.05
N LEU A 6 -5.63 -5.14 20.18
CA LEU A 6 -6.16 -5.91 19.06
C LEU A 6 -6.93 -5.01 18.08
N LEU A 7 -7.78 -4.11 18.59
CA LEU A 7 -8.52 -3.15 17.76
C LEU A 7 -7.57 -2.23 17.00
N THR A 8 -6.53 -1.73 17.66
CA THR A 8 -5.52 -0.86 17.02
C THR A 8 -4.76 -1.60 15.92
N PHE A 9 -4.36 -2.85 16.18
CA PHE A 9 -3.68 -3.69 15.20
C PHE A 9 -4.54 -3.95 13.97
N VAL A 10 -5.81 -4.38 14.18
CA VAL A 10 -6.74 -4.68 13.09
C VAL A 10 -7.09 -3.42 12.30
N ALA A 11 -7.37 -2.30 12.98
CA ALA A 11 -7.67 -1.03 12.34
C ALA A 11 -6.50 -0.53 11.48
N SER A 12 -5.27 -0.59 12.02
CA SER A 12 -4.06 -0.17 11.29
C SER A 12 -3.83 -1.05 10.06
N GLY A 13 -3.94 -2.37 10.21
CA GLY A 13 -3.81 -3.31 9.10
C GLY A 13 -4.87 -3.10 8.03
N LEU A 14 -6.12 -2.83 8.42
CA LEU A 14 -7.22 -2.57 7.48
C LEU A 14 -7.00 -1.26 6.72
N VAL A 15 -6.62 -0.17 7.40
CA VAL A 15 -6.35 1.12 6.77
C VAL A 15 -5.18 1.00 5.77
N ILE A 16 -4.10 0.32 6.16
CA ILE A 16 -2.95 0.10 5.28
C ILE A 16 -3.34 -0.77 4.08
N GLY A 17 -4.04 -1.88 4.32
CA GLY A 17 -4.50 -2.79 3.26
C GLY A 17 -5.41 -2.11 2.25
N LEU A 18 -6.40 -1.35 2.73
CA LEU A 18 -7.32 -0.58 1.88
C LEU A 18 -6.58 0.54 1.13
N GLY A 19 -5.64 1.23 1.80
CA GLY A 19 -4.79 2.24 1.20
C GLY A 19 -4.01 1.70 0.00
N PHE A 20 -3.31 0.56 0.18
CA PHE A 20 -2.57 -0.09 -0.90
C PHE A 20 -3.47 -0.61 -2.03
N CYS A 21 -4.66 -1.13 -1.72
CA CYS A 21 -5.60 -1.52 -2.78
C CYS A 21 -6.04 -0.31 -3.61
N LEU A 22 -6.40 0.78 -2.93
CA LEU A 22 -6.82 2.02 -3.57
C LEU A 22 -5.71 2.58 -4.48
N THR A 23 -4.50 2.73 -3.94
CA THR A 23 -3.39 3.33 -4.68
C THR A 23 -2.88 2.42 -5.79
N LEU A 24 -2.94 1.09 -5.63
CA LEU A 24 -2.66 0.17 -6.73
C LEU A 24 -3.70 0.28 -7.84
N HIS A 25 -4.99 0.40 -7.51
CA HIS A 25 -6.03 0.61 -8.52
C HIS A 25 -5.77 1.89 -9.33
N ILE A 26 -5.41 2.98 -8.65
CA ILE A 26 -5.05 4.25 -9.28
C ILE A 26 -3.83 4.08 -10.19
N ALA A 27 -2.78 3.41 -9.70
CA ALA A 27 -1.56 3.18 -10.46
C ALA A 27 -1.80 2.34 -11.71
N ALA A 28 -2.51 1.21 -11.56
CA ALA A 28 -2.85 0.34 -12.68
C ALA A 28 -3.72 1.09 -13.71
N ARG A 29 -4.68 1.90 -13.25
CA ARG A 29 -5.54 2.68 -14.14
C ARG A 29 -4.76 3.78 -14.89
N TYR A 30 -3.82 4.42 -14.21
CA TYR A 30 -2.94 5.43 -14.82
C TYR A 30 -2.07 4.84 -15.94
N VAL A 31 -1.59 3.61 -15.77
CA VAL A 31 -0.68 2.97 -16.74
C VAL A 31 -1.43 2.23 -17.85
N LEU A 32 -2.50 1.51 -17.51
CA LEU A 32 -3.18 0.58 -18.43
C LEU A 32 -4.51 1.11 -18.97
N GLY A 33 -5.02 2.22 -18.44
CA GLY A 33 -6.39 2.67 -18.72
C GLY A 33 -7.40 1.89 -17.89
N ASP A 34 -8.49 1.40 -18.47
CA ASP A 34 -9.53 0.73 -17.69
C ASP A 34 -9.10 -0.66 -17.22
N VAL A 35 -9.10 -0.84 -15.90
CA VAL A 35 -8.74 -2.11 -15.23
C VAL A 35 -9.86 -2.56 -14.28
N PRO A 36 -10.10 -3.87 -14.13
CA PRO A 36 -11.09 -4.38 -13.19
C PRO A 36 -10.75 -4.01 -11.75
N ILE A 37 -11.71 -3.47 -11.00
CA ILE A 37 -11.50 -3.08 -9.59
C ILE A 37 -11.09 -4.26 -8.70
N LYS A 38 -11.51 -5.49 -9.04
CA LYS A 38 -11.13 -6.72 -8.30
C LYS A 38 -9.60 -6.95 -8.29
N ASN A 39 -8.88 -6.49 -9.31
CA ASN A 39 -7.43 -6.65 -9.40
C ASN A 39 -6.69 -5.74 -8.41
N ALA A 40 -7.38 -4.72 -7.86
CA ALA A 40 -6.83 -3.85 -6.81
C ALA A 40 -6.47 -4.62 -5.52
N LEU A 41 -7.14 -5.76 -5.27
CA LEU A 41 -6.85 -6.62 -4.12
C LEU A 41 -5.43 -7.18 -4.12
N ALA A 42 -4.74 -7.16 -5.26
CA ALA A 42 -3.31 -7.43 -5.36
C ALA A 42 -2.47 -6.55 -4.42
N GLY A 43 -2.94 -5.34 -4.09
CA GLY A 43 -2.29 -4.41 -3.15
C GLY A 43 -2.22 -4.94 -1.72
N LEU A 44 -3.05 -5.94 -1.35
CA LEU A 44 -2.95 -6.59 -0.04
C LEU A 44 -1.61 -7.30 0.16
N VAL A 45 -0.98 -7.81 -0.91
CA VAL A 45 0.28 -8.54 -0.81
C VAL A 45 1.40 -7.64 -0.25
N PRO A 46 1.75 -6.52 -0.91
CA PRO A 46 2.73 -5.60 -0.35
C PRO A 46 2.26 -4.98 0.98
N ALA A 47 0.95 -4.76 1.20
CA ALA A 47 0.44 -4.23 2.47
C ALA A 47 0.76 -5.15 3.67
N VAL A 48 0.50 -6.46 3.53
CA VAL A 48 0.78 -7.45 4.60
C VAL A 48 2.28 -7.54 4.88
N ILE A 49 3.11 -7.51 3.82
CA ILE A 49 4.57 -7.54 3.95
C ILE A 49 5.07 -6.29 4.68
N VAL A 50 4.67 -5.10 4.23
CA VAL A 50 5.06 -3.82 4.84
C VAL A 50 4.61 -3.77 6.29
N PHE A 51 3.33 -4.05 6.56
CA PHE A 51 2.78 -3.97 7.91
C PHE A 51 3.45 -4.98 8.85
N GLY A 52 3.53 -6.25 8.47
CA GLY A 52 4.08 -7.31 9.31
C GLY A 52 5.56 -7.12 9.64
N LEU A 53 6.39 -6.86 8.63
CA LEU A 53 7.84 -6.72 8.84
C LEU A 53 8.21 -5.40 9.50
N THR A 54 7.47 -4.32 9.25
CA THR A 54 7.69 -3.06 9.96
C THR A 54 7.35 -3.20 11.44
N LEU A 55 6.27 -3.91 11.79
CA LEU A 55 5.95 -4.22 13.19
C LEU A 55 7.00 -5.11 13.87
N ALA A 56 7.67 -5.98 13.11
CA ALA A 56 8.79 -6.77 13.58
C ALA A 56 10.12 -5.99 13.69
N GLY A 57 10.12 -4.66 13.43
CA GLY A 57 11.32 -3.82 13.49
C GLY A 57 12.24 -3.96 12.27
N GLN A 58 11.74 -4.45 11.14
CA GLN A 58 12.51 -4.71 9.91
C GLN A 58 12.03 -3.87 8.72
N PRO A 59 12.09 -2.53 8.78
CA PRO A 59 11.53 -1.66 7.73
C PRO A 59 12.27 -1.77 6.38
N LEU A 60 13.58 -1.95 6.38
CA LEU A 60 14.37 -2.10 5.13
C LEU A 60 14.01 -3.40 4.39
N PRO A 61 14.05 -4.58 5.06
CA PRO A 61 13.58 -5.82 4.46
C PRO A 61 12.12 -5.74 4.01
N ALA A 62 11.25 -5.05 4.78
CA ALA A 62 9.85 -4.87 4.42
C ALA A 62 9.68 -4.19 3.05
N ALA A 63 10.39 -3.07 2.83
CA ALA A 63 10.32 -2.34 1.57
C ALA A 63 10.85 -3.17 0.39
N ALA A 64 12.01 -3.81 0.56
CA ALA A 64 12.61 -4.62 -0.50
C ALA A 64 11.71 -5.80 -0.91
N LEU A 65 11.18 -6.54 0.08
CA LEU A 65 10.30 -7.69 -0.18
C LEU A 65 8.96 -7.27 -0.75
N ALA A 66 8.39 -6.15 -0.29
CA ALA A 66 7.12 -5.64 -0.82
C ALA A 66 7.25 -5.28 -2.31
N ILE A 67 8.33 -4.59 -2.70
CA ILE A 67 8.58 -4.24 -4.11
C ILE A 67 8.72 -5.50 -4.98
N VAL A 68 9.52 -6.47 -4.53
CA VAL A 68 9.73 -7.72 -5.30
C VAL A 68 8.42 -8.51 -5.41
N ALA A 69 7.69 -8.67 -4.31
CA ALA A 69 6.41 -9.38 -4.31
C ALA A 69 5.39 -8.69 -5.23
N GLU A 70 5.35 -7.35 -5.22
CA GLU A 70 4.44 -6.58 -6.04
C GLU A 70 4.74 -6.71 -7.53
N LEU A 71 6.01 -6.65 -7.94
CA LEU A 71 6.42 -6.86 -9.34
C LEU A 71 5.93 -8.21 -9.89
N ILE A 72 6.03 -9.25 -9.06
CA ILE A 72 5.59 -10.61 -9.42
C ILE A 72 4.05 -10.66 -9.49
N VAL A 73 3.37 -10.14 -8.46
CA VAL A 73 1.91 -10.24 -8.37
C VAL A 73 1.22 -9.41 -9.46
N ILE A 74 1.74 -8.23 -9.78
CA ILE A 74 1.20 -7.37 -10.84
C ILE A 74 1.38 -8.03 -12.21
N GLY A 75 2.58 -8.53 -12.51
CA GLY A 75 2.84 -9.24 -13.76
C GLY A 75 1.89 -10.42 -13.95
N SER A 76 1.58 -11.12 -12.86
CA SER A 76 0.68 -12.28 -12.88
C SER A 76 -0.81 -11.91 -12.96
N ILE A 77 -1.28 -10.91 -12.20
CA ILE A 77 -2.71 -10.56 -12.10
C ILE A 77 -3.18 -9.69 -13.26
N TYR A 78 -2.33 -8.79 -13.74
CA TYR A 78 -2.65 -7.89 -14.85
C TYR A 78 -2.22 -8.46 -16.21
N ASP A 79 -1.53 -9.61 -16.23
CA ASP A 79 -1.02 -10.27 -17.44
C ASP A 79 -0.18 -9.32 -18.31
N VAL A 80 0.84 -8.73 -17.70
CA VAL A 80 1.67 -7.69 -18.33
C VAL A 80 3.15 -8.06 -18.30
N SER A 81 3.90 -7.51 -19.27
CA SER A 81 5.36 -7.65 -19.30
C SER A 81 6.02 -7.06 -18.04
N TYR A 82 7.20 -7.57 -17.70
CA TYR A 82 7.97 -7.12 -16.52
C TYR A 82 8.24 -5.59 -16.53
N ARG A 83 8.40 -4.99 -17.72
CA ARG A 83 8.59 -3.54 -17.87
C ARG A 83 7.36 -2.75 -17.42
N ILE A 84 6.17 -3.22 -17.81
CA ILE A 84 4.91 -2.58 -17.45
C ILE A 84 4.58 -2.84 -15.99
N SER A 85 4.82 -4.07 -15.50
CA SER A 85 4.69 -4.39 -14.07
C SER A 85 5.54 -3.44 -13.22
N GLY A 86 6.82 -3.25 -13.58
CA GLY A 86 7.70 -2.30 -12.92
C GLY A 86 7.23 -0.85 -12.96
N LEU A 87 6.65 -0.42 -14.07
CA LEU A 87 6.08 0.93 -14.18
C LEU A 87 4.90 1.10 -13.22
N ILE A 88 3.98 0.12 -13.16
CA ILE A 88 2.84 0.15 -12.23
C ILE A 88 3.34 0.16 -10.78
N THR A 89 4.31 -0.69 -10.42
CA THR A 89 4.89 -0.72 -9.07
C THR A 89 5.50 0.62 -8.68
N ILE A 90 6.29 1.26 -9.55
CA ILE A 90 6.88 2.58 -9.27
C ILE A 90 5.80 3.63 -9.03
N VAL A 91 4.76 3.65 -9.88
CA VAL A 91 3.64 4.58 -9.73
C VAL A 91 2.88 4.29 -8.43
N HIS A 92 2.61 3.03 -8.12
CA HIS A 92 1.90 2.64 -6.90
C HIS A 92 2.66 3.09 -5.65
N PHE A 93 3.95 2.78 -5.51
CA PHE A 93 4.73 3.24 -4.36
C PHE A 93 4.82 4.76 -4.27
N THR A 94 4.89 5.45 -5.40
CA THR A 94 4.87 6.92 -5.43
C THR A 94 3.55 7.48 -4.91
N VAL A 95 2.41 6.97 -5.43
CA VAL A 95 1.07 7.40 -5.00
C VAL A 95 0.82 7.04 -3.53
N SER A 96 1.23 5.84 -3.09
CA SER A 96 1.14 5.40 -1.69
C SER A 96 1.97 6.29 -0.76
N PHE A 97 3.19 6.63 -1.16
CA PHE A 97 4.04 7.56 -0.40
C PHE A 97 3.40 8.94 -0.30
N LEU A 98 2.93 9.51 -1.42
CA LEU A 98 2.29 10.82 -1.42
C LEU A 98 1.02 10.85 -0.57
N LEU A 99 0.16 9.82 -0.69
CA LEU A 99 -1.06 9.71 0.11
C LEU A 99 -0.73 9.59 1.60
N GLY A 100 0.17 8.68 1.97
CA GLY A 100 0.58 8.50 3.36
C GLY A 100 1.22 9.76 3.95
N PHE A 101 2.10 10.41 3.19
CA PHE A 101 2.74 11.66 3.59
C PHE A 101 1.72 12.78 3.77
N ALA A 102 0.79 12.97 2.82
CA ALA A 102 -0.23 14.00 2.90
C ALA A 102 -1.17 13.78 4.10
N LEU A 103 -1.63 12.54 4.31
CA LEU A 103 -2.48 12.19 5.45
C LEU A 103 -1.77 12.42 6.79
N GLN A 104 -0.50 12.01 6.90
CA GLN A 104 0.28 12.22 8.12
C GLN A 104 0.42 13.72 8.45
N ASN A 105 0.70 14.56 7.44
CA ASN A 105 0.80 16.00 7.64
C ASN A 105 -0.56 16.62 8.00
N LEU A 106 -1.65 16.17 7.37
CA LEU A 106 -3.00 16.62 7.71
C LEU A 106 -3.35 16.28 9.17
N LEU A 107 -3.06 15.06 9.61
CA LEU A 107 -3.30 14.64 10.99
C LEU A 107 -2.46 15.46 11.98
N ALA A 108 -1.19 15.74 11.65
CA ALA A 108 -0.35 16.60 12.47
C ALA A 108 -0.91 18.01 12.58
N LEU A 109 -1.39 18.60 11.47
CA LEU A 109 -2.03 19.92 11.47
C LEU A 109 -3.31 19.93 12.31
N LEU A 110 -4.19 18.95 12.15
CA LEU A 110 -5.42 18.83 12.93
C LEU A 110 -5.13 18.67 14.43
N GLY A 111 -4.05 17.99 14.79
CA GLY A 111 -3.59 17.87 16.18
C GLY A 111 -3.10 19.17 16.81
N THR A 112 -2.86 20.22 16.01
CA THR A 112 -2.51 21.56 16.51
C THR A 112 -3.71 22.50 16.66
N ALA A 113 -4.91 22.05 16.29
CA ALA A 113 -6.12 22.86 16.42
C ALA A 113 -6.45 23.09 17.91
N PRO A 114 -6.79 24.33 18.33
CA PRO A 114 -7.28 24.59 19.67
C PRO A 114 -8.62 23.86 19.87
N THR A 115 -8.72 23.11 20.97
CA THR A 115 -9.91 22.36 21.41
C THR A 115 -10.84 23.21 22.25
#